data_AF-A0AAV2N8P2-F1
#
_entry.id   AF-A0AAV2N8P2-F1
#
_cell.length_a   1.000
_cell.length_b   1.000
_cell.length_c   1.000
_cell.angle_alpha   90.00
_cell.angle_beta   90.00
_cell.angle_gamma   90.00
#
_symmetry.space_group_name_H-M   'P 1'
#
loop_
_entity.id
_entity.type
_entity.pdbx_description
1 polymer ?
#
loop_
_entity_poly.entity_id
_entity_poly.type
_entity_poly.pdbx_seq_one_letter_code
_entity_poly.pdbx_strand_id
1 'polypeptide(L)'
;MATEETVDQPDLSCIEESLMSLEKLDRASPDLWPEQSVHEFVAQNSPQTEPCFWTASFSADDISQLHQLGNLTMTGLISEVKKLHDLAYQLGLEEAKEMTRGKYLNIFKHK
;
A
#
# COMPACT_ATOMS: atom_id res chain seq x y z
N MET A 1 -13.84 -5.47 55.06
CA MET A 1 -14.58 -6.34 54.13
C MET A 1 -14.05 -6.01 52.75
N ALA A 2 -13.17 -6.86 52.22
CA ALA A 2 -12.71 -6.77 50.84
C ALA A 2 -13.79 -7.38 49.95
N THR A 3 -14.12 -6.74 48.84
CA THR A 3 -14.88 -7.37 47.75
C THR A 3 -14.13 -7.10 46.46
N GLU A 4 -13.56 -8.20 45.95
CA GLU A 4 -12.76 -8.36 44.75
C GLU A 4 -13.44 -7.86 43.47
N GLU A 5 -12.58 -7.45 42.55
CA GLU A 5 -12.82 -7.22 41.13
C GLU A 5 -13.54 -8.41 40.49
N THR A 6 -14.58 -8.13 39.68
CA THR A 6 -15.07 -9.07 38.68
C THR A 6 -14.83 -8.44 37.31
N VAL A 7 -13.75 -8.89 36.68
CA VAL A 7 -13.35 -8.56 35.32
C VAL A 7 -14.41 -9.10 34.35
N ASP A 8 -15.07 -8.22 33.61
CA ASP A 8 -15.88 -8.56 32.44
C ASP A 8 -14.98 -9.22 31.40
N GLN A 9 -14.96 -10.55 31.40
CA GLN A 9 -14.27 -11.35 30.41
C GLN A 9 -15.14 -11.35 29.14
N PRO A 10 -14.69 -10.78 28.01
CA PRO A 10 -15.48 -10.80 26.78
C PRO A 10 -15.71 -12.25 26.36
N ASP A 11 -16.95 -12.58 26.00
CA ASP A 11 -17.38 -13.92 25.62
C ASP A 11 -16.67 -14.38 24.34
N LEU A 12 -15.50 -15.02 24.53
CA LEU A 12 -14.56 -15.42 23.48
C LEU A 12 -15.20 -16.38 22.45
N SER A 13 -16.27 -17.08 22.86
CA SER A 13 -17.01 -18.01 22.01
C SER A 13 -17.64 -17.31 20.79
N CYS A 14 -18.12 -16.08 20.97
CA CYS A 14 -18.72 -15.28 19.90
C CYS A 14 -17.70 -14.79 18.87
N ILE A 15 -16.47 -14.50 19.31
CA ILE A 15 -15.37 -14.08 18.43
C ILE A 15 -14.87 -15.27 17.62
N GLU A 16 -14.75 -16.44 18.26
CA GLU A 16 -14.31 -17.68 17.60
C GLU A 16 -15.24 -18.07 16.45
N GLU A 17 -16.56 -17.96 16.67
CA GLU A 17 -17.56 -18.28 15.64
C GLU A 17 -17.51 -17.29 14.46
N SER A 18 -17.21 -16.01 14.71
CA SER A 18 -17.01 -15.00 13.67
C SER A 18 -15.72 -15.20 12.85
N LEU A 19 -14.73 -15.92 13.38
CA LEU A 19 -13.47 -16.22 12.70
C LEU A 19 -13.56 -17.47 11.81
N MET A 20 -14.65 -18.23 11.90
CA MET A 20 -14.86 -19.40 11.05
C MET A 20 -15.27 -18.98 9.63
N SER A 21 -14.39 -19.21 8.65
CA SER A 21 -14.73 -18.99 7.24
C SER A 21 -15.66 -20.09 6.72
N LEU A 22 -16.89 -19.73 6.35
CA LEU A 22 -17.88 -20.64 5.72
C LEU A 22 -17.74 -20.69 4.18
N GLU A 23 -16.61 -20.25 3.63
CA GLU A 23 -16.37 -20.20 2.20
C GLU A 23 -16.21 -21.62 1.62
N LYS A 24 -17.02 -21.96 0.61
CA LYS A 24 -16.85 -23.20 -0.16
C LYS A 24 -15.83 -22.98 -1.26
N LEU A 25 -14.70 -23.67 -1.17
CA LEU A 25 -13.62 -23.69 -2.18
C LEU A 25 -14.00 -24.50 -3.44
N ASP A 26 -15.27 -24.52 -3.83
CA ASP A 26 -15.77 -25.23 -5.04
C ASP A 26 -15.39 -24.50 -6.35
N ARG A 27 -14.43 -23.58 -6.29
CA ARG A 27 -13.89 -22.88 -7.44
C ARG A 27 -12.68 -23.67 -7.95
N ALA A 28 -12.70 -24.05 -9.22
CA ALA A 28 -11.48 -24.49 -9.89
C ALA A 28 -10.41 -23.40 -9.73
N SER A 29 -9.14 -23.79 -9.57
CA SER A 29 -8.01 -22.86 -9.56
C SER A 29 -8.17 -21.88 -10.73
N PRO A 30 -7.98 -20.56 -10.51
CA PRO A 30 -8.06 -19.58 -11.58
C PRO A 30 -7.24 -20.04 -12.78
N ASP A 31 -7.76 -19.89 -13.99
CA ASP A 31 -7.03 -20.22 -15.22
C ASP A 31 -5.63 -19.60 -15.13
N LEU A 32 -4.62 -20.45 -15.27
CA LEU A 32 -3.23 -20.03 -15.27
C LEU A 32 -3.10 -18.97 -16.38
N TRP A 33 -2.68 -17.76 -16.02
CA TRP A 33 -2.41 -16.73 -17.02
C TRP A 33 -1.47 -17.30 -18.08
N PRO A 34 -1.70 -17.07 -19.39
CA PRO A 34 -0.85 -17.64 -20.43
C PRO A 34 0.61 -17.25 -20.19
N GLU A 35 1.48 -18.24 -19.92
CA GLU A 35 2.89 -18.03 -19.54
C GLU A 35 3.64 -17.11 -20.51
N GLN A 36 3.28 -17.15 -21.78
CA GLN A 36 4.01 -16.49 -22.86
C GLN A 36 3.56 -15.05 -23.15
N SER A 37 2.46 -14.59 -22.57
CA SER A 37 1.86 -13.31 -22.96
C SER A 37 2.55 -12.09 -22.35
N VAL A 38 3.03 -12.20 -21.11
CA VAL A 38 3.61 -11.06 -20.38
C VAL A 38 5.09 -10.87 -20.68
N HIS A 39 5.86 -11.95 -20.84
CA HIS A 39 7.30 -11.85 -21.06
C HIS A 39 7.65 -11.24 -22.41
N GLU A 40 6.97 -11.65 -23.49
CA GLU A 40 7.23 -11.14 -24.83
C GLU A 40 6.70 -9.71 -25.00
N PHE A 41 5.55 -9.39 -24.39
CA PHE A 41 5.02 -8.03 -24.37
C PHE A 41 5.95 -7.06 -23.62
N VAL A 42 6.44 -7.45 -22.44
CA VAL A 42 7.39 -6.65 -21.65
C VAL A 42 8.72 -6.51 -22.39
N ALA A 43 9.24 -7.56 -23.00
CA ALA A 43 10.48 -7.48 -23.77
C ALA A 43 10.38 -6.52 -24.98
N GLN A 44 9.23 -6.47 -25.65
CA GLN A 44 9.01 -5.61 -26.82
C GLN A 44 8.66 -4.15 -26.46
N ASN A 45 8.04 -3.91 -25.29
CA ASN A 45 7.51 -2.59 -24.92
C ASN A 45 8.22 -1.96 -23.71
N SER A 46 9.14 -2.66 -23.04
CA SER A 46 9.89 -2.08 -21.94
C SER A 46 10.93 -1.08 -22.47
N PRO A 47 10.95 0.17 -21.96
CA PRO A 47 12.14 1.00 -22.04
C PRO A 47 13.33 0.19 -21.51
N GLN A 48 14.52 0.41 -22.09
CA GLN A 48 15.77 -0.24 -21.65
C GLN A 48 15.84 -0.26 -20.12
N THR A 49 16.24 -1.42 -19.58
CA THR A 49 16.28 -1.74 -18.15
C THR A 49 17.23 -0.80 -17.41
N GLU A 50 16.83 0.45 -17.23
CA GLU A 50 17.47 1.35 -16.30
C GLU A 50 17.36 0.70 -14.91
N PRO A 51 18.45 0.66 -14.14
CA PRO A 51 18.43 0.09 -12.81
C PRO A 51 17.30 0.79 -12.04
N CYS A 52 16.31 -0.01 -11.65
CA CYS A 52 15.07 0.51 -11.14
C CYS A 52 15.40 1.30 -9.86
N PHE A 53 14.93 2.55 -9.75
CA PHE A 53 15.42 3.53 -8.78
C PHE A 53 15.39 3.07 -7.31
N TRP A 54 14.46 2.20 -6.93
CA TRP A 54 14.38 1.55 -5.60
C TRP A 54 15.54 0.58 -5.27
N THR A 55 16.29 0.13 -6.28
CA THR A 55 17.52 -0.67 -6.11
C THR A 55 18.77 0.19 -6.00
N ALA A 56 18.65 1.50 -6.18
CA ALA A 56 19.76 2.42 -5.97
C ALA A 56 20.16 2.42 -4.49
N SER A 57 21.46 2.51 -4.24
CA SER A 57 21.98 2.70 -2.88
C SER A 57 21.40 3.97 -2.27
N PHE A 58 20.96 3.89 -1.01
CA PHE A 58 20.51 5.05 -0.26
C PHE A 58 21.57 6.17 -0.27
N SER A 59 21.13 7.39 -0.57
CA SER A 59 21.94 8.58 -0.43
C SER A 59 22.29 8.81 1.05
N ALA A 60 23.35 9.58 1.31
CA ALA A 60 23.65 10.05 2.66
C ALA A 60 22.46 10.80 3.28
N ASP A 61 21.71 11.53 2.46
CA ASP A 61 20.52 12.26 2.89
C ASP A 61 19.39 11.31 3.31
N ASP A 62 19.16 10.23 2.56
CA ASP A 62 18.13 9.23 2.87
C ASP A 62 18.44 8.53 4.21
N ILE A 63 19.71 8.18 4.41
CA ILE A 63 20.19 7.60 5.67
C ILE A 63 19.97 8.58 6.82
N SER A 64 20.23 9.87 6.60
CA SER A 64 19.98 10.91 7.62
C SER A 64 18.49 11.04 7.96
N GLN A 65 17.59 10.92 6.98
CA GLN A 65 16.15 10.97 7.19
C GLN A 65 15.66 9.75 7.96
N LEU A 66 16.20 8.56 7.65
CA LEU A 66 15.92 7.33 8.40
C LEU A 66 16.30 7.47 9.87
N HIS A 67 17.49 8.03 10.16
CA HIS A 67 17.92 8.30 11.52
C HIS A 67 17.04 9.32 12.23
N GLN A 68 16.64 10.40 11.54
CA GLN A 68 15.71 11.37 12.10
C GLN A 68 14.38 10.73 12.49
N LEU A 69 13.83 9.86 11.64
CA LEU A 69 12.58 9.16 11.90
C LEU A 69 12.70 8.15 13.05
N GLY A 70 13.83 7.43 13.14
CA GLY A 70 14.12 6.48 14.22
C GLY A 70 14.34 7.14 15.59
N ASN A 71 14.73 8.41 15.62
CA ASN A 71 14.93 9.17 16.85
C ASN A 71 13.63 9.82 17.39
N LEU A 72 12.51 9.71 16.65
CA LEU A 72 11.22 10.24 17.09
C LEU A 72 10.64 9.41 18.23
N THR A 73 9.92 10.08 19.13
CA THR A 73 9.07 9.39 20.10
C THR A 73 7.87 8.75 19.39
N MET A 74 7.22 7.76 20.02
CA MET A 74 6.04 7.09 19.44
C MET A 74 4.96 8.09 18.98
N THR A 75 4.69 9.13 19.77
CA THR A 75 3.73 10.19 19.41
C THR A 75 4.21 11.03 18.23
N GLY A 76 5.50 11.34 18.15
CA GLY A 76 6.11 12.04 17.02
C GLY A 76 6.02 11.23 15.73
N LEU A 77 6.28 9.92 15.80
CA LEU A 77 6.18 9.01 14.67
C LEU A 77 4.74 8.94 14.14
N ILE A 78 3.75 8.79 15.02
CA ILE A 78 2.33 8.80 14.64
C ILE A 78 1.95 10.12 13.95
N SER A 79 2.46 11.25 14.44
CA SER A 79 2.20 12.56 13.82
C SER A 79 2.81 12.66 12.41
N GLU A 80 4.03 12.19 12.20
CA GLU A 80 4.65 12.18 10.86
C GLU A 80 3.93 11.22 9.91
N VAL A 81 3.50 10.04 10.38
CA VAL A 81 2.68 9.12 9.58
C VAL A 81 1.37 9.78 9.15
N LYS A 82 0.68 10.47 10.07
CA LYS A 82 -0.55 11.20 9.73
C LYS A 82 -0.30 12.31 8.71
N LYS A 83 0.76 13.09 8.90
CA LYS A 83 1.15 14.16 7.97
C LYS A 83 1.45 13.60 6.57
N LEU A 84 2.16 12.48 6.47
CA LEU A 84 2.44 11.83 5.20
C LEU A 84 1.16 11.31 4.53
N HIS A 85 0.25 10.73 5.31
CA HIS A 85 -1.06 10.30 4.83
C HIS A 85 -1.86 11.48 4.25
N ASP A 86 -1.93 12.60 4.97
CA ASP A 86 -2.65 13.80 4.54
C ASP A 86 -2.03 14.40 3.26
N LEU A 87 -0.69 14.40 3.17
CA LEU A 87 0.04 14.82 1.98
C LEU A 87 -0.24 13.91 0.77
N ALA A 88 -0.19 12.59 0.96
CA ALA A 88 -0.48 11.62 -0.10
C ALA A 88 -1.91 11.77 -0.63
N TYR A 89 -2.87 12.02 0.26
CA TYR A 89 -4.25 12.30 -0.13
C TYR A 89 -4.34 13.57 -0.99
N GLN A 90 -3.73 14.67 -0.54
CA GLN A 90 -3.73 15.93 -1.28
C GLN A 90 -3.08 15.80 -2.66
N LEU A 91 -1.92 15.12 -2.75
CA LEU A 91 -1.25 14.84 -4.01
C LEU A 91 -2.13 14.00 -4.94
N GLY A 92 -2.84 12.99 -4.42
CA GLY A 92 -3.76 12.18 -5.22
C GLY A 92 -4.93 12.99 -5.80
N LEU A 93 -5.46 13.96 -5.05
CA LEU A 93 -6.49 14.87 -5.57
C LEU A 93 -5.95 15.76 -6.71
N GLU A 94 -4.74 16.28 -6.54
CA GLU A 94 -4.07 17.12 -7.55
C GLU A 94 -3.74 16.33 -8.81
N GLU A 95 -3.21 15.12 -8.67
CA GLU A 95 -2.94 14.21 -9.77
C GLU A 95 -4.22 13.87 -10.53
N ALA A 96 -5.30 13.48 -9.85
CA ALA A 96 -6.57 13.15 -10.49
C ALA A 96 -7.15 14.34 -11.29
N LYS A 97 -7.01 15.56 -10.75
CA LYS A 97 -7.40 16.79 -11.43
C LYS A 97 -6.57 17.02 -12.69
N GLU A 98 -5.25 16.89 -12.61
CA GLU A 98 -4.36 17.08 -13.76
C GLU A 98 -4.52 16.00 -14.82
N MET A 99 -4.75 14.75 -14.42
CA MET A 99 -5.07 13.66 -15.33
C MET A 99 -6.38 13.90 -16.09
N THR A 100 -7.40 14.38 -15.38
CA THR A 100 -8.68 14.78 -15.98
C THR A 100 -8.49 15.95 -16.95
N ARG A 101 -7.70 16.96 -16.57
CA ARG A 101 -7.35 18.09 -17.44
C ARG A 101 -6.63 17.62 -18.71
N GLY A 102 -5.64 16.73 -18.57
CA GLY A 102 -4.91 16.13 -19.69
C GLY A 102 -5.84 15.39 -20.66
N LYS A 103 -6.82 14.64 -20.13
CA LYS A 103 -7.85 13.98 -20.95
C LYS A 103 -8.64 14.96 -21.80
N TYR A 104 -9.11 16.08 -21.24
CA TYR A 104 -9.84 17.10 -21.99
C TYR A 104 -8.98 17.82 -23.03
N LEU A 105 -7.69 17.99 -22.74
CA LEU A 105 -6.71 18.56 -23.67
C LEU A 105 -6.22 17.55 -24.72
N ASN A 106 -6.68 16.30 -24.68
CA ASN A 106 -6.34 15.24 -25.62
C ASN A 106 -4.82 14.99 -25.76
N ILE A 107 -4.02 15.28 -24.73
CA ILE A 107 -2.55 15.12 -24.78
C ILE A 107 -2.11 13.65 -24.83
N PHE A 108 -3.01 12.73 -24.45
CA PHE A 108 -2.77 11.29 -24.49
C PHE A 108 -3.21 10.63 -25.80
N LYS A 109 -3.74 11.39 -26.77
CA LYS A 109 -4.08 10.82 -28.08
C LYS A 109 -2.79 10.67 -28.88
N HIS A 110 -2.43 9.42 -29.19
CA HIS A 110 -1.41 9.14 -30.20
C HIS A 110 -1.89 9.64 -31.58
N LYS A 111 -0.94 10.13 -32.37
CA LYS A 111 -1.15 10.66 -33.71
C LYS A 111 -1.37 9.54 -34.73
#